data_AF-A0A1G2C5M7-F1
#
_entry.id   AF-A0A1G2C5M7-F1
#
_cell.length_a   1.000
_cell.length_b   1.000
_cell.length_c   1.000
_cell.angle_alpha   90.00
_cell.angle_beta   90.00
_cell.angle_gamma   90.00
#
_symmetry.space_group_name_H-M   'P 1'
#
loop_
_entity.id
_entity.type
_entity.pdbx_description
1 polymer ?
#
loop_
_entity_poly.entity_id
_entity_poly.type
_entity_poly.pdbx_seq_one_letter_code
_entity_poly.pdbx_strand_id
1 'polypeptide(L)'
;MDILAHTLWAAAAAKGSKKLTKRKISIGWSAFFGVLPDLFAFTAIFLWAGAQYLTGHFTIDNMPRFSDMEPSAPDTIWIFRVTSLLYSASHSIVVFALVFAIVFLVRRRLPLPLLGWLFHIAIDIGTHSYSFFPTPVFWPISGWRFNGLAWDVPWFLAANYTALVLVYVLFMREGAWSRTRARLEDILVRFHIFKNIEEGKLAEEESLDSPGPTR
;
A
#
# COMPACT_ATOMS: atom_id res chain seq x y z
N MET A 1 -7.47 -10.44 -1.61
CA MET A 1 -8.28 -9.46 -0.81
C MET A 1 -9.05 -8.55 -1.77
N ASP A 2 -9.85 -7.58 -1.30
CA ASP A 2 -10.48 -6.61 -2.22
C ASP A 2 -9.50 -5.50 -2.69
N ILE A 3 -9.83 -4.87 -3.82
CA ILE A 3 -9.06 -3.81 -4.51
C ILE A 3 -8.66 -2.67 -3.57
N LEU A 4 -9.57 -2.23 -2.70
CA LEU A 4 -9.32 -1.11 -1.79
C LEU A 4 -8.37 -1.53 -0.67
N ALA A 5 -8.58 -2.72 -0.09
CA ALA A 5 -7.69 -3.26 0.92
C ALA A 5 -6.24 -3.41 0.40
N HIS A 6 -6.05 -3.92 -0.82
CA HIS A 6 -4.73 -4.01 -1.44
C HIS A 6 -4.05 -2.65 -1.57
N THR A 7 -4.79 -1.66 -2.06
CA THR A 7 -4.30 -0.28 -2.19
C THR A 7 -3.82 0.27 -0.84
N LEU A 8 -4.66 0.13 0.19
CA LEU A 8 -4.40 0.68 1.52
C LEU A 8 -3.26 -0.05 2.25
N TRP A 9 -3.21 -1.38 2.16
CA TRP A 9 -2.14 -2.17 2.75
C TRP A 9 -0.80 -1.91 2.07
N ALA A 10 -0.75 -1.86 0.73
CA ALA A 10 0.48 -1.56 0.00
C ALA A 10 0.99 -0.14 0.31
N ALA A 11 0.10 0.85 0.42
CA ALA A 11 0.47 2.20 0.87
C ALA A 11 1.00 2.21 2.30
N ALA A 12 0.36 1.47 3.22
CA ALA A 12 0.78 1.36 4.61
C ALA A 12 2.15 0.69 4.74
N ALA A 13 2.38 -0.42 4.03
CA ALA A 13 3.66 -1.12 3.98
C ALA A 13 4.77 -0.23 3.42
N ALA A 14 4.50 0.52 2.35
CA ALA A 14 5.46 1.46 1.78
C ALA A 14 5.81 2.60 2.76
N LYS A 15 4.81 3.16 3.45
CA LYS A 15 5.02 4.20 4.47
C LYS A 15 5.84 3.70 5.65
N GLY A 16 5.50 2.53 6.18
CA GLY A 16 6.26 1.88 7.26
C GLY A 16 7.70 1.56 6.84
N SER A 17 7.88 0.98 5.65
CA SER A 17 9.20 0.64 5.10
C SER A 17 10.06 1.87 4.84
N LYS A 18 9.47 2.96 4.35
CA LYS A 18 10.16 4.25 4.15
C LYS A 18 10.71 4.78 5.48
N LYS A 19 9.93 4.68 6.55
CA LYS A 19 10.34 5.09 7.90
C LYS A 19 11.46 4.20 8.45
N LEU A 20 11.31 2.88 8.35
CA LEU A 20 12.27 1.92 8.90
C LEU A 20 13.62 1.93 8.18
N THR A 21 13.60 1.95 6.85
CA THR A 21 14.80 1.80 6.01
C THR A 21 15.43 3.14 5.61
N LYS A 22 14.73 4.26 5.84
CA LYS A 22 15.08 5.61 5.35
C LYS A 22 15.28 5.69 3.82
N ARG A 23 14.86 4.67 3.06
CA ARG A 23 14.97 4.64 1.60
C ARG A 23 13.90 5.52 0.95
N LYS A 24 14.19 6.05 -0.23
CA LYS A 24 13.22 6.79 -1.06
C LYS A 24 12.22 5.82 -1.68
N ILE A 25 11.11 5.58 -1.01
CA ILE A 25 9.97 4.78 -1.49
C ILE A 25 8.81 5.71 -1.81
N SER A 26 8.24 5.59 -3.02
CA SER A 26 7.01 6.32 -3.38
C SER A 26 5.79 5.54 -2.88
N ILE A 27 5.02 6.14 -1.98
CA ILE A 27 3.81 5.54 -1.41
C ILE A 27 2.75 5.37 -2.51
N GLY A 28 2.50 6.41 -3.32
CA GLY A 28 1.51 6.37 -4.39
C GLY A 28 1.81 5.32 -5.45
N TRP A 29 3.08 5.19 -5.88
CA TRP A 29 3.45 4.13 -6.83
C TRP A 29 3.36 2.74 -6.20
N SER A 30 3.67 2.59 -4.92
CA SER A 30 3.53 1.29 -4.24
C SER A 30 2.05 0.90 -4.11
N ALA A 31 1.17 1.85 -3.82
CA ALA A 31 -0.27 1.65 -3.80
C ALA A 31 -0.80 1.25 -5.19
N PHE A 32 -0.37 1.97 -6.24
CA PHE A 32 -0.69 1.64 -7.62
C PHE A 32 -0.27 0.21 -8.00
N PHE A 33 0.98 -0.17 -7.74
CA PHE A 33 1.44 -1.53 -8.03
C PHE A 33 0.79 -2.59 -7.14
N GLY A 34 0.29 -2.21 -5.96
CA GLY A 34 -0.48 -3.11 -5.09
C GLY A 34 -1.89 -3.40 -5.61
N VAL A 35 -2.52 -2.49 -6.35
CA VAL A 35 -3.87 -2.69 -6.91
C VAL A 35 -3.85 -3.10 -8.39
N LEU A 36 -2.72 -2.89 -9.05
CA LEU A 36 -2.53 -3.18 -10.47
C LEU A 36 -2.92 -4.62 -10.86
N PRO A 37 -2.59 -5.69 -10.09
CA PRO A 37 -2.89 -7.05 -10.51
C PRO A 37 -4.40 -7.33 -10.68
N ASP A 38 -5.22 -6.82 -9.75
CA ASP A 38 -6.68 -6.90 -9.82
C ASP A 38 -7.23 -6.11 -10.99
N LEU A 39 -6.79 -4.87 -11.15
CA LEU A 39 -7.25 -4.02 -12.25
C LEU A 39 -6.89 -4.65 -13.60
N PHE A 40 -5.68 -5.19 -13.71
CA PHE A 40 -5.21 -5.86 -14.92
C PHE A 40 -6.03 -7.10 -15.24
N ALA A 41 -6.39 -7.91 -14.25
CA ALA A 41 -7.17 -9.12 -14.45
C ALA A 41 -8.65 -8.85 -14.76
N PHE A 42 -9.27 -7.93 -14.01
CA PHE A 42 -10.74 -7.84 -13.93
C PHE A 42 -11.36 -6.67 -14.70
N THR A 43 -10.59 -5.66 -15.11
CA THR A 43 -11.17 -4.49 -15.78
C THR A 43 -11.90 -4.87 -17.07
N ALA A 44 -11.31 -5.75 -17.89
CA ALA A 44 -11.91 -6.16 -19.16
C ALA A 44 -13.27 -6.88 -18.98
N ILE A 45 -13.36 -7.80 -18.01
CA ILE A 45 -14.61 -8.52 -17.74
C ILE A 45 -15.67 -7.63 -17.12
N PHE A 46 -15.30 -6.65 -16.27
CA PHE A 46 -16.26 -5.69 -15.74
C PHE A 46 -16.82 -4.76 -16.82
N LEU A 47 -15.98 -4.28 -17.74
CA LEU A 47 -16.43 -3.49 -18.89
C LEU A 47 -17.35 -4.30 -19.80
N TRP A 48 -16.99 -5.56 -20.08
CA TRP A 48 -17.84 -6.46 -20.85
C TRP A 48 -19.18 -6.71 -20.16
N ALA A 49 -19.18 -7.09 -18.88
CA ALA A 49 -20.40 -7.34 -18.12
C ALA A 49 -21.30 -6.09 -18.04
N GLY A 50 -20.71 -4.91 -17.87
CA GLY A 50 -21.42 -3.64 -17.91
C GLY A 50 -22.06 -3.36 -19.28
N ALA A 51 -21.37 -3.64 -20.38
CA ALA A 51 -21.93 -3.52 -21.72
C ALA A 51 -23.10 -4.49 -21.94
N GLN A 52 -22.99 -5.74 -21.47
CA GLN A 52 -24.07 -6.73 -21.53
C GLN A 52 -25.29 -6.30 -20.72
N TYR A 53 -25.09 -5.67 -19.56
CA TYR A 53 -26.17 -5.08 -18.77
C TYR A 53 -26.86 -3.92 -19.51
N LEU A 54 -26.08 -2.98 -20.05
CA LEU A 54 -26.63 -1.82 -20.78
C LEU A 54 -27.37 -2.17 -22.07
N THR A 55 -27.02 -3.29 -22.70
CA THR A 55 -27.67 -3.81 -23.92
C THR A 55 -28.87 -4.70 -23.62
N GLY A 56 -29.20 -4.91 -22.34
CA GLY A 56 -30.36 -5.71 -21.91
C GLY A 56 -30.13 -7.22 -21.98
N HIS A 57 -28.90 -7.68 -22.20
CA HIS A 57 -28.56 -9.11 -22.19
C HIS A 57 -28.46 -9.68 -20.76
N PHE A 58 -28.21 -8.84 -19.75
CA PHE A 58 -28.25 -9.22 -18.33
C PHE A 58 -29.24 -8.36 -17.54
N THR A 59 -29.87 -9.00 -16.55
CA THR A 59 -30.59 -8.33 -15.46
C THR A 59 -29.75 -8.43 -14.17
N ILE A 60 -30.03 -7.62 -13.16
CA ILE A 60 -29.33 -7.67 -11.86
C ILE A 60 -29.43 -9.07 -11.25
N ASP A 61 -30.59 -9.74 -11.40
CA ASP A 61 -30.84 -11.07 -10.84
C ASP A 61 -30.05 -12.18 -11.54
N ASN A 62 -29.67 -11.99 -12.81
CA ASN A 62 -28.97 -12.97 -13.63
C ASN A 62 -27.50 -12.59 -13.89
N MET A 63 -26.99 -11.57 -13.20
CA MET A 63 -25.60 -11.14 -13.34
C MET A 63 -24.69 -12.16 -12.64
N PRO A 64 -23.60 -12.63 -13.28
CA PRO A 64 -22.64 -13.51 -12.63
C PRO A 64 -22.10 -12.87 -11.36
N ARG A 65 -22.16 -13.58 -10.22
CA ARG A 65 -21.57 -13.06 -8.99
C ARG A 65 -20.05 -13.12 -9.11
N PHE A 66 -19.37 -12.27 -8.35
CA PHE A 66 -17.90 -12.26 -8.33
C PHE A 66 -17.33 -13.63 -7.93
N SER A 67 -17.99 -14.34 -7.00
CA SER A 67 -17.68 -15.71 -6.62
C SER A 67 -17.83 -16.75 -7.74
N ASP A 68 -18.67 -16.47 -8.73
CA ASP A 68 -18.96 -17.39 -9.84
C ASP A 68 -17.94 -17.22 -10.97
N MET A 69 -17.10 -16.18 -10.91
CA MET A 69 -16.11 -15.86 -11.93
C MET A 69 -14.83 -16.72 -11.82
N GLU A 70 -14.52 -17.30 -10.66
CA GLU A 70 -13.36 -18.20 -10.47
C GLU A 70 -13.61 -19.25 -9.37
N PRO A 71 -13.27 -20.53 -9.60
CA PRO A 71 -12.72 -21.07 -10.85
C PRO A 71 -13.84 -21.30 -11.87
N SER A 72 -14.02 -20.36 -12.80
CA SER A 72 -14.91 -20.56 -13.93
C SER A 72 -14.29 -21.63 -14.81
N ALA A 73 -15.09 -22.61 -15.23
CA ALA A 73 -14.61 -23.62 -16.16
C ALA A 73 -14.07 -22.90 -17.41
N PRO A 74 -12.82 -23.17 -17.84
CA PRO A 74 -12.18 -22.49 -18.96
C PRO A 74 -13.00 -22.47 -20.26
N ASP A 75 -14.06 -23.28 -20.36
CA ASP A 75 -14.81 -23.52 -21.58
C ASP A 75 -16.07 -22.64 -21.75
N THR A 76 -16.29 -21.68 -20.87
CA THR A 76 -17.58 -21.00 -20.78
C THR A 76 -17.72 -19.78 -21.71
N ILE A 77 -16.78 -18.83 -21.82
CA ILE A 77 -16.76 -17.73 -22.82
C ILE A 77 -15.32 -17.21 -23.00
N TRP A 78 -14.95 -16.67 -24.18
CA TRP A 78 -13.60 -16.14 -24.45
C TRP A 78 -13.11 -15.10 -23.42
N ILE A 79 -14.01 -14.26 -22.90
CA ILE A 79 -13.65 -13.21 -21.94
C ILE A 79 -13.19 -13.81 -20.59
N PHE A 80 -13.81 -14.91 -20.14
CA PHE A 80 -13.37 -15.62 -18.93
C PHE A 80 -11.99 -16.24 -19.11
N ARG A 81 -11.69 -16.79 -20.30
CA ARG A 81 -10.33 -17.29 -20.61
C ARG A 81 -9.29 -16.19 -20.53
N VAL A 82 -9.60 -15.01 -21.10
CA VAL A 82 -8.71 -13.85 -21.03
C VAL A 82 -8.53 -13.41 -19.58
N THR A 83 -9.60 -13.27 -18.81
CA THR A 83 -9.53 -12.90 -17.39
C THR A 83 -8.70 -13.90 -16.59
N SER A 84 -8.89 -15.21 -16.77
CA SER A 84 -8.12 -16.24 -16.05
C SER A 84 -6.64 -16.23 -16.44
N LEU A 85 -6.32 -15.96 -17.71
CA LEU A 85 -4.93 -15.77 -18.16
C LEU A 85 -4.29 -14.53 -17.54
N LEU A 86 -4.99 -13.39 -17.56
CA LEU A 86 -4.50 -12.14 -16.99
C LEU A 86 -4.35 -12.25 -15.48
N TYR A 87 -5.30 -12.89 -14.79
CA TYR A 87 -5.24 -13.22 -13.37
C TYR A 87 -4.03 -14.09 -13.07
N SER A 88 -3.83 -15.18 -13.82
CA SER A 88 -2.68 -16.07 -13.63
C SER A 88 -1.35 -15.38 -13.84
N ALA A 89 -1.25 -14.50 -14.84
CA ALA A 89 -0.05 -13.73 -15.11
C ALA A 89 0.20 -12.67 -14.03
N SER A 90 -0.83 -11.98 -13.56
CA SER A 90 -0.68 -10.91 -12.57
C SER A 90 -0.53 -11.41 -11.13
N HIS A 91 -0.95 -12.63 -10.80
CA HIS A 91 -0.89 -13.19 -9.45
C HIS A 91 0.24 -14.22 -9.26
N SER A 92 1.20 -14.24 -10.18
CA SER A 92 2.35 -15.14 -10.15
C SER A 92 3.62 -14.45 -9.65
N ILE A 93 4.30 -15.07 -8.68
CA ILE A 93 5.63 -14.63 -8.21
C ILE A 93 6.68 -14.80 -9.32
N VAL A 94 6.52 -15.79 -10.20
CA VAL A 94 7.45 -16.03 -11.33
C VAL A 94 7.37 -14.86 -12.32
N VAL A 95 6.15 -14.45 -12.68
CA VAL A 95 5.93 -13.32 -13.60
C VAL A 95 6.37 -12.01 -12.94
N PHE A 96 6.03 -11.81 -11.67
CA PHE A 96 6.52 -10.67 -10.89
C PHE A 96 8.05 -10.61 -10.92
N ALA A 97 8.74 -11.72 -10.61
CA ALA A 97 10.20 -11.77 -10.56
C ALA A 97 10.83 -11.43 -11.92
N LEU A 98 10.26 -11.94 -13.01
CA LEU A 98 10.70 -11.62 -14.37
C LEU A 98 10.57 -10.12 -14.67
N VAL A 99 9.39 -9.53 -14.42
CA VAL A 99 9.16 -8.09 -14.65
C VAL A 99 10.04 -7.24 -13.74
N PHE A 100 10.15 -7.61 -12.46
CA PHE A 100 11.02 -6.93 -11.51
C PHE A 100 12.47 -6.95 -11.98
N ALA A 101 12.97 -8.10 -12.44
CA ALA A 101 14.33 -8.23 -12.97
C ALA A 101 14.53 -7.35 -14.22
N ILE A 102 13.61 -7.38 -15.18
CA ILE A 102 13.67 -6.53 -16.39
C ILE A 102 13.73 -5.05 -15.99
N VAL A 103 12.82 -4.59 -15.12
CA VAL A 103 12.78 -3.19 -14.68
C VAL A 103 14.05 -2.82 -13.91
N PHE A 104 14.56 -3.71 -13.07
CA PHE A 104 15.82 -3.51 -12.36
C PHE A 104 17.00 -3.37 -13.32
N LEU A 105 17.11 -4.25 -14.33
CA LEU A 105 18.19 -4.24 -15.31
C LEU A 105 18.16 -3.00 -16.21
N VAL A 106 16.96 -2.55 -16.63
CA VAL A 106 16.78 -1.34 -17.46
C VAL A 106 17.05 -0.08 -16.65
N ARG A 107 16.54 0.00 -15.42
CA ARG A 107 16.65 1.22 -14.60
C ARG A 107 17.92 1.28 -13.77
N ARG A 108 18.68 0.18 -13.68
CA ARG A 108 19.91 0.02 -12.88
C ARG A 108 19.74 0.47 -11.43
N ARG A 109 18.53 0.34 -10.90
CA ARG A 109 18.14 0.73 -9.54
C ARG A 109 17.02 -0.16 -9.04
N LEU A 110 17.02 -0.46 -7.74
CA LEU A 110 15.97 -1.26 -7.11
C LEU A 110 14.61 -0.58 -7.30
N PRO A 111 13.66 -1.20 -8.02
CA PRO A 111 12.33 -0.62 -8.24
C PRO A 111 11.44 -0.88 -7.03
N LEU A 112 11.76 -0.25 -5.89
CA LEU A 112 11.06 -0.45 -4.62
C LEU A 112 9.52 -0.32 -4.70
N PRO A 113 8.92 0.56 -5.52
CA PRO A 113 7.47 0.60 -5.66
C PRO A 113 6.85 -0.69 -6.22
N LEU A 114 7.58 -1.47 -7.03
CA LEU A 114 7.09 -2.77 -7.53
C LEU A 114 6.89 -3.79 -6.40
N LEU A 115 7.51 -3.59 -5.23
CA LEU A 115 7.25 -4.45 -4.08
C LEU A 115 5.79 -4.36 -3.59
N GLY A 116 5.04 -3.31 -3.98
CA GLY A 116 3.59 -3.28 -3.79
C GLY A 116 2.87 -4.43 -4.49
N TRP A 117 3.32 -4.80 -5.70
CA TRP A 117 2.80 -5.96 -6.43
C TRP A 117 3.16 -7.27 -5.73
N LEU A 118 4.41 -7.44 -5.28
CA LEU A 118 4.79 -8.62 -4.50
C LEU A 118 3.96 -8.74 -3.21
N PHE A 119 3.70 -7.62 -2.55
CA PHE A 119 2.91 -7.59 -1.33
C PHE A 119 1.44 -7.94 -1.59
N HIS A 120 0.88 -7.51 -2.72
CA HIS A 120 -0.44 -7.95 -3.18
C HIS A 120 -0.49 -9.49 -3.30
N ILE A 121 0.46 -10.10 -4.03
CA ILE A 121 0.51 -11.56 -4.18
C ILE A 121 0.64 -12.24 -2.82
N ALA A 122 1.47 -11.71 -1.92
CA ALA A 122 1.67 -12.28 -0.59
C ALA A 122 0.39 -12.27 0.27
N ILE A 123 -0.38 -11.19 0.22
CA ILE A 123 -1.70 -11.11 0.88
C ILE A 123 -2.63 -12.16 0.27
N ASP A 124 -2.62 -12.30 -1.04
CA ASP A 124 -3.53 -13.17 -1.75
C ASP A 124 -3.28 -14.65 -1.53
N ILE A 125 -2.03 -15.06 -1.32
CA ILE A 125 -1.72 -16.44 -0.94
C ILE A 125 -2.51 -16.84 0.31
N GLY A 126 -2.62 -15.96 1.32
CA GLY A 126 -3.33 -16.27 2.57
C GLY A 126 -4.83 -15.97 2.55
N THR A 127 -5.30 -15.16 1.61
CA THR A 127 -6.65 -14.58 1.62
C THR A 127 -7.56 -15.07 0.49
N HIS A 128 -7.12 -16.10 -0.23
CA HIS A 128 -7.88 -16.78 -1.25
C HIS A 128 -7.95 -18.27 -0.97
N SER A 129 -9.08 -18.89 -1.30
CA SER A 129 -9.31 -20.33 -1.13
C SER A 129 -9.38 -21.02 -2.48
N TYR A 130 -9.38 -22.36 -2.50
CA TYR A 130 -9.56 -23.11 -3.75
C TYR A 130 -10.88 -22.82 -4.47
N SER A 131 -11.90 -22.41 -3.74
CA SER A 131 -13.21 -22.05 -4.30
C SER A 131 -13.38 -20.55 -4.53
N PHE A 132 -12.34 -19.74 -4.28
CA PHE A 132 -12.45 -18.29 -4.32
C PHE A 132 -11.13 -17.66 -4.79
N PHE A 133 -10.93 -17.65 -6.11
CA PHE A 133 -9.75 -17.10 -6.80
C PHE A 133 -8.41 -17.61 -6.24
N PRO A 134 -8.10 -18.91 -6.36
CA PRO A 134 -6.87 -19.42 -5.77
C PRO A 134 -5.62 -18.93 -6.51
N THR A 135 -4.79 -18.17 -5.79
CA THR A 135 -3.57 -17.51 -6.25
C THR A 135 -2.57 -18.50 -6.89
N PRO A 136 -2.31 -18.42 -8.21
CA PRO A 136 -1.44 -19.34 -8.94
C PRO A 136 0.03 -18.91 -8.83
N VAL A 137 0.59 -19.09 -7.64
CA VAL A 137 1.89 -18.51 -7.19
C VAL A 137 3.05 -18.78 -8.15
N PHE A 138 3.12 -19.98 -8.71
CA PHE A 138 4.23 -20.42 -9.56
C PHE A 138 3.88 -20.55 -11.05
N TRP A 139 2.75 -20.00 -11.50
CA TRP A 139 2.38 -20.02 -12.90
C TRP A 139 3.42 -19.26 -13.76
N PRO A 140 3.80 -19.73 -14.96
CA PRO A 140 3.30 -20.90 -15.68
C PRO A 140 4.04 -22.21 -15.37
N ILE A 141 4.99 -22.20 -14.43
CA ILE A 141 5.86 -23.36 -14.13
C ILE A 141 5.08 -24.45 -13.39
N SER A 142 4.17 -24.06 -12.48
CA SER A 142 3.36 -25.00 -11.69
C SER A 142 1.96 -24.44 -11.42
N GLY A 143 0.99 -25.35 -11.32
CA GLY A 143 -0.39 -25.05 -10.93
C GLY A 143 -0.62 -25.01 -9.42
N TRP A 144 0.46 -25.02 -8.62
CA TRP A 144 0.38 -24.98 -7.16
C TRP A 144 -0.30 -23.70 -6.66
N ARG A 145 -1.19 -23.88 -5.70
CA ARG A 145 -2.01 -22.86 -5.04
C ARG A 145 -2.09 -23.20 -3.56
N PHE A 146 -2.27 -22.19 -2.72
CA PHE A 146 -2.53 -22.37 -1.29
C PHE A 146 -4.03 -22.23 -1.01
N ASN A 147 -4.56 -23.05 -0.09
CA ASN A 147 -5.94 -22.91 0.36
C ASN A 147 -5.99 -22.00 1.60
N GLY A 148 -6.06 -20.70 1.35
CA GLY A 148 -6.21 -19.68 2.38
C GLY A 148 -7.65 -19.44 2.80
N LEU A 149 -7.85 -18.36 3.54
CA LEU A 149 -9.16 -17.92 4.02
C LEU A 149 -9.81 -17.01 2.98
N ALA A 150 -10.98 -17.36 2.45
CA ALA A 150 -11.71 -16.48 1.54
C ALA A 150 -11.97 -15.11 2.20
N TRP A 151 -11.49 -14.04 1.57
CA TRP A 151 -11.51 -12.70 2.17
C TRP A 151 -12.91 -12.08 2.25
N ASP A 152 -13.88 -12.59 1.49
CA ASP A 152 -15.25 -12.09 1.40
C ASP A 152 -16.11 -12.50 2.60
N VAL A 153 -15.60 -13.37 3.49
CA VAL A 153 -16.31 -13.76 4.71
C VAL A 153 -16.49 -12.53 5.62
N PRO A 154 -17.73 -12.23 6.07
CA PRO A 154 -18.05 -10.94 6.71
C PRO A 154 -17.18 -10.58 7.92
N TRP A 155 -16.86 -11.55 8.79
CA TRP A 155 -16.04 -11.29 9.97
C TRP A 155 -14.60 -10.92 9.59
N PHE A 156 -14.05 -11.52 8.53
CA PHE A 156 -12.70 -11.25 8.07
C PHE A 156 -12.62 -9.88 7.42
N LEU A 157 -13.63 -9.53 6.61
CA LEU A 157 -13.77 -8.19 6.05
C LEU A 157 -13.79 -7.13 7.16
N ALA A 158 -14.63 -7.31 8.19
CA ALA A 158 -14.70 -6.41 9.34
C ALA A 158 -13.37 -6.30 10.09
N ALA A 159 -12.70 -7.43 10.36
CA ALA A 159 -11.39 -7.45 11.01
C ALA A 159 -10.31 -6.75 10.18
N ASN A 160 -10.28 -7.00 8.87
CA ASN A 160 -9.34 -6.39 7.93
C ASN A 160 -9.47 -4.86 7.90
N TYR A 161 -10.69 -4.35 7.73
CA TYR A 161 -10.93 -2.92 7.69
C TYR A 161 -10.70 -2.26 9.05
N THR A 162 -11.00 -2.94 10.15
CA THR A 162 -10.66 -2.47 11.50
C THR A 162 -9.14 -2.34 11.66
N ALA A 163 -8.37 -3.34 11.23
CA ALA A 163 -6.92 -3.30 11.28
C ALA A 163 -6.34 -2.17 10.42
N LEU A 164 -6.87 -1.96 9.21
CA LEU A 164 -6.50 -0.84 8.35
C LEU A 164 -6.76 0.50 9.04
N VAL A 165 -7.96 0.72 9.59
CA VAL A 165 -8.29 1.95 10.30
C VAL A 165 -7.30 2.20 11.45
N LEU A 166 -7.01 1.18 12.26
CA LEU A 166 -6.05 1.28 13.36
C LEU A 166 -4.65 1.68 12.88
N VAL A 167 -4.14 1.04 11.82
CA VAL A 167 -2.83 1.37 11.24
C VAL A 167 -2.77 2.82 10.77
N TYR A 168 -3.80 3.30 10.07
CA TYR A 168 -3.83 4.69 9.60
C TYR A 168 -4.01 5.69 10.75
N VAL A 169 -4.79 5.36 11.80
CA VAL A 169 -4.88 6.17 13.02
C VAL A 169 -3.52 6.27 13.71
N LEU A 170 -2.78 5.18 13.85
CA LEU A 170 -1.43 5.19 14.42
C LEU A 170 -0.50 6.10 13.61
N PHE A 171 -0.52 5.98 12.29
CA PHE A 171 0.25 6.87 11.42
C PHE A 171 -0.13 8.35 11.54
N MET A 172 -1.40 8.67 11.77
CA MET A 172 -1.85 10.05 12.01
C MET A 172 -1.37 10.56 13.36
N ARG A 173 -1.47 9.74 14.42
CA ARG A 173 -1.02 10.09 15.78
C ARG A 173 0.47 10.35 15.83
N GLU A 174 1.29 9.51 15.20
CA GLU A 174 2.74 9.73 15.09
C GLU A 174 3.06 11.03 14.33
N GLY A 175 2.34 11.29 13.23
CA GLY A 175 2.48 12.54 12.47
C GLY A 175 2.14 13.77 13.30
N ALA A 176 1.07 13.72 14.09
CA ALA A 176 0.70 14.80 15.01
C ALA A 176 1.77 14.99 16.11
N TRP A 177 2.22 13.90 16.73
CA TRP A 177 3.24 13.94 17.78
C TRP A 177 4.57 14.50 17.29
N SER A 178 5.05 14.08 16.12
CA SER A 178 6.29 14.58 15.54
C SER A 178 6.25 16.08 15.24
N ARG A 179 5.11 16.60 14.76
CA ARG A 179 4.91 18.05 14.54
C ARG A 179 4.90 18.84 15.86
N THR A 180 4.17 18.35 16.87
CA THR A 180 4.14 19.00 18.19
C THR A 180 5.52 19.04 18.82
N ARG A 181 6.26 17.93 18.78
CA ARG A 181 7.63 17.85 19.30
C ARG A 181 8.56 18.84 18.60
N ALA A 182 8.55 18.89 17.27
CA ALA A 182 9.37 19.84 16.51
C ALA A 182 9.04 21.31 16.86
N ARG A 183 7.76 21.63 17.06
CA ARG A 183 7.33 22.96 17.50
C ARG A 183 7.82 23.30 18.91
N LEU A 184 7.78 22.34 19.84
CA LEU A 184 8.30 22.54 21.20
C LEU A 184 9.83 22.70 21.21
N GLU A 185 10.55 21.90 20.42
CA GLU A 185 12.01 22.03 20.26
C GLU A 185 12.37 23.42 19.70
N ASP A 186 11.66 23.94 18.70
CA ASP A 186 11.86 25.31 18.18
C ASP A 186 11.59 26.39 19.24
N ILE A 187 10.50 26.25 20.02
CA ILE A 187 10.17 27.20 21.11
C ILE A 187 11.27 27.19 22.18
N LEU A 188 11.75 26.01 22.59
CA LEU A 188 12.80 25.87 23.61
C LEU A 188 14.12 26.47 23.13
N VAL A 189 14.49 26.26 21.86
CA VAL A 189 15.68 26.86 21.25
C VAL A 189 15.55 28.39 21.24
N ARG A 190 14.41 28.94 20.82
CA ARG A 190 14.16 30.39 20.84
C ARG A 190 14.20 30.97 22.26
N PHE A 191 13.62 30.27 23.23
CA PHE A 191 13.65 30.69 24.63
C PHE A 191 15.07 30.69 25.20
N HIS A 192 15.87 29.66 24.91
CA HIS A 192 17.27 29.61 25.33
C HIS A 192 18.12 30.73 24.70
N ILE A 193 17.92 31.00 23.41
CA ILE A 193 18.58 32.13 22.73
C ILE A 193 18.17 33.46 23.38
N PHE A 194 16.88 33.67 23.63
CA PHE A 194 16.37 34.89 24.26
C PHE A 194 16.98 35.10 25.65
N LYS A 195 16.98 34.05 26.49
CA LYS A 195 17.56 34.09 27.82
C LYS A 195 19.05 34.44 27.79
N ASN A 196 19.83 33.83 26.90
CA ASN A 196 21.26 34.12 26.78
C ASN A 196 21.54 35.55 26.32
N ILE A 197 20.68 36.14 25.48
CA ILE A 197 20.78 37.56 25.07
C ILE A 197 20.49 38.47 26.27
N GLU A 198 19.47 38.14 27.05
CA GLU A 198 19.08 38.92 28.24
C GLU A 198 20.18 38.88 29.31
N GLU A 199 20.73 37.71 29.61
CA GLU A 199 21.88 37.54 30.51
C GLU A 199 23.14 38.27 29.99
N GLY A 200 23.40 38.22 28.68
CA GLY A 200 24.50 38.95 28.06
C GLY A 200 24.37 40.48 28.18
N LYS A 201 23.15 41.00 28.01
CA LYS A 201 22.86 42.44 28.19
C LYS A 201 23.02 42.90 29.64
N LEU A 202 22.53 42.10 30.59
CA LEU A 202 22.67 42.40 32.02
C LEU A 202 24.13 42.41 32.46
N ALA A 203 24.95 41.46 31.98
CA ALA A 203 26.38 41.43 32.26
C ALA A 203 27.14 42.64 31.65
N GLU A 204 26.70 43.13 30.49
CA GLU A 204 27.28 44.31 29.84
C GLU A 204 26.94 45.60 30.62
N GLU A 205 25.69 45.77 31.07
CA GLU A 205 25.28 46.88 31.95
C GLU A 205 26.03 46.87 33.29
N GLU A 206 26.17 45.71 33.94
CA GLU A 206 26.87 45.59 35.23
C GLU A 206 28.38 45.89 35.08
N SER A 207 28.98 45.61 33.92
CA SER A 207 30.38 45.97 33.64
C SER A 207 30.59 47.48 33.45
N LEU A 208 29.60 48.18 32.89
CA LEU A 208 29.66 49.62 32.62
C LEU A 208 29.43 50.47 33.87
N ASP A 209 28.72 49.93 34.86
CA ASP A 209 28.44 50.61 36.14
C ASP A 209 29.48 50.29 37.24
N SER A 210 30.49 49.47 36.92
CA SER A 210 31.57 49.15 37.84
C SER A 210 32.53 50.36 37.98
N PRO A 211 32.74 50.91 39.19
CA PRO A 211 33.63 52.05 39.38
C PRO A 211 35.06 51.63 39.03
N GLY A 212 35.61 52.25 37.98
CA GLY A 212 36.98 52.02 37.54
C GLY A 212 37.97 52.22 38.69
N PRO A 213 39.11 51.49 38.69
CA PRO A 213 40.04 51.49 39.81
C PRO A 213 40.52 52.92 40.11
N THR A 214 40.21 53.40 41.32
CA THR A 214 40.68 54.67 41.86
C THR A 214 42.21 54.67 41.85
N ARG A 215 42.80 55.52 41.00
CA ARG A 215 44.23 55.85 41.01
C ARG A 215 44.50 57.03 41.92
#